data_AF-A0A2P6V8C1-F1
#
_entry.id   AF-A0A2P6V8C1-F1
#
_cell.length_a   1.000
_cell.length_b   1.000
_cell.length_c   1.000
_cell.angle_alpha   90.00
_cell.angle_beta   90.00
_cell.angle_gamma   90.00
#
_symmetry.space_group_name_H-M   'P 1'
#
loop_
_entity.id
_entity.type
_entity.pdbx_description
1 polymer ?
#
loop_
_entity_poly.entity_id
_entity_poly.type
_entity_poly.pdbx_seq_one_letter_code
_entity_poly.pdbx_strand_id
1 'polypeptide(L)'
;MWRAMSAPDGLQRFTSWICALVLESSPERGSFPRHRKQQYVGRDAVAALHQLLRVRHTQSLDLQAFFDLLQRCGEERGLLELSNEAQDDWVPLEVIKDLVACLYASSAKLLADICPPDELNWQEL
;
A
#
# COMPACT_ATOMS: atom_id res chain seq x y z
N MET A 1 -7.98 5.61 15.69
CA MET A 1 -7.53 4.79 14.55
C MET A 1 -8.16 3.40 14.59
N TRP A 2 -7.98 2.62 15.67
CA TRP A 2 -8.57 1.27 15.79
C TRP A 2 -10.09 1.23 15.60
N ARG A 3 -10.87 2.12 16.26
CA ARG A 3 -12.32 2.25 16.05
C ARG A 3 -12.73 2.50 14.58
N ALA A 4 -11.93 3.26 13.82
CA ALA A 4 -12.21 3.49 12.40
C ALA A 4 -11.80 2.30 11.53
N MET A 5 -10.75 1.57 11.94
CA MET A 5 -10.31 0.36 11.28
C MET A 5 -11.24 -0.82 11.58
N SER A 6 -11.82 -0.96 12.76
CA SER A 6 -12.70 -2.07 13.12
C SER A 6 -14.12 -1.96 12.55
N ALA A 7 -14.45 -0.84 11.89
CA ALA A 7 -15.71 -0.68 11.19
C ALA A 7 -15.83 -1.68 10.01
N PRO A 8 -17.06 -2.05 9.58
CA PRO A 8 -17.27 -2.99 8.48
C PRO A 8 -16.58 -2.61 7.17
N ASP A 9 -16.36 -1.32 6.92
CA ASP A 9 -15.68 -0.78 5.74
C ASP A 9 -14.24 -0.30 6.02
N GLY A 10 -13.69 -0.63 7.19
CA GLY A 10 -12.38 -0.16 7.65
C GLY A 10 -11.22 -0.53 6.72
N LEU A 11 -11.24 -1.75 6.16
CA LEU A 11 -10.25 -2.19 5.17
C LEU A 11 -10.28 -1.30 3.92
N GLN A 12 -11.47 -1.04 3.39
CA GLN A 12 -11.64 -0.23 2.19
C GLN A 12 -11.20 1.21 2.45
N ARG A 13 -11.63 1.81 3.57
CA ARG A 13 -11.22 3.17 3.94
C ARG A 13 -9.72 3.30 4.13
N PHE A 14 -9.10 2.34 4.81
CA PHE A 14 -7.66 2.35 5.06
C PHE A 14 -6.84 2.20 3.78
N THR A 15 -7.17 1.22 2.94
CA THR A 15 -6.49 1.02 1.66
C THR A 15 -6.67 2.21 0.73
N SER A 16 -7.89 2.76 0.60
CA SER A 16 -8.14 3.97 -0.18
C SER A 16 -7.36 5.18 0.33
N TRP A 17 -7.29 5.37 1.65
CA TRP A 17 -6.54 6.46 2.25
C TRP A 17 -5.03 6.37 1.97
N ILE A 18 -4.42 5.19 2.14
CA ILE A 18 -3.00 5.01 1.81
C ILE A 18 -2.76 5.21 0.32
N CYS A 19 -3.58 4.64 -0.57
CA CYS A 19 -3.42 4.84 -2.01
C CYS A 19 -3.51 6.33 -2.39
N ALA A 20 -4.44 7.08 -1.81
CA ALA A 20 -4.55 8.51 -2.02
C ALA A 20 -3.29 9.25 -1.52
N LEU A 21 -2.82 8.93 -0.31
CA LEU A 21 -1.62 9.53 0.26
C LEU A 21 -0.37 9.31 -0.62
N VAL A 22 -0.17 8.08 -1.10
CA VAL A 22 0.95 7.73 -1.96
C VAL A 22 0.83 8.43 -3.32
N LEU A 23 -0.38 8.53 -3.89
CA LEU A 23 -0.61 9.27 -5.14
C LEU A 23 -0.32 10.77 -5.00
N GLU A 24 -0.75 11.40 -3.90
CA GLU A 24 -0.47 12.81 -3.62
C GLU A 24 1.03 13.05 -3.35
N SER A 25 1.73 12.03 -2.87
CA SER A 25 3.18 12.07 -2.64
C SER A 25 4.01 11.81 -3.90
N SER A 26 3.37 11.48 -5.04
CA SER A 26 4.04 11.22 -6.31
C SER A 26 3.95 12.48 -7.20
N PRO A 27 5.03 13.28 -7.31
CA PRO A 27 5.03 14.48 -8.14
C PRO A 27 4.81 14.16 -9.62
N GLU A 28 5.23 12.97 -10.04
CA GLU A 28 5.06 12.44 -11.38
C GLU A 28 4.09 11.26 -11.36
N ARG A 29 3.28 11.14 -12.41
CA ARG A 29 2.34 10.03 -12.61
C ARG A 29 2.70 9.29 -13.88
N GLY A 30 3.08 8.02 -13.73
CA GLY A 30 3.33 7.14 -14.86
C GLY A 30 2.00 6.76 -15.52
N SER A 31 1.96 6.81 -16.84
CA SER A 31 0.85 6.29 -17.64
C SER A 31 1.42 5.55 -18.84
N PHE A 32 1.21 4.24 -18.89
CA PHE A 32 1.71 3.40 -19.98
C PHE A 32 0.58 3.06 -20.96
N PRO A 33 0.79 3.20 -22.29
CA PRO A 33 -0.27 3.04 -23.30
C PRO A 33 -0.98 1.68 -23.27
N ARG A 34 -0.28 0.63 -22.82
CA ARG A 34 -0.79 -0.73 -22.72
C ARG A 34 -1.68 -0.96 -21.49
N HIS A 35 -1.64 -0.05 -20.52
CA HIS A 35 -2.34 -0.16 -19.23
C HIS A 35 -3.19 1.09 -18.93
N ARG A 36 -3.98 1.56 -19.92
CA ARG A 36 -4.68 2.88 -19.95
C ARG A 36 -5.51 3.30 -18.72
N LYS A 37 -5.75 2.43 -17.74
CA LYS A 37 -6.47 2.73 -16.49
C LYS A 37 -5.64 2.54 -15.23
N GLN A 38 -4.41 2.06 -15.36
CA GLN A 38 -3.54 1.75 -14.24
C GLN A 38 -2.79 3.02 -13.82
N GLN A 39 -2.80 3.29 -12.52
CA GLN A 39 -1.99 4.35 -11.94
C GLN A 39 -0.67 3.77 -11.46
N TYR A 40 0.40 4.52 -11.66
CA TYR A 40 1.73 4.18 -11.24
C TYR A 40 2.27 5.29 -10.35
N VAL A 41 3.11 4.91 -9.40
CA VAL A 41 3.77 5.84 -8.49
C VAL A 41 5.28 5.67 -8.60
N GLY A 42 5.98 6.78 -8.50
CA GLY A 42 7.42 6.80 -8.61
C GLY A 42 8.11 6.36 -7.32
N ARG A 43 9.42 6.19 -7.41
CA ARG A 43 10.30 5.81 -6.30
C ARG A 43 10.17 6.70 -5.06
N ASP A 44 9.97 8.01 -5.21
CA ASP A 44 9.83 8.94 -4.08
C ASP A 44 8.58 8.66 -3.25
N ALA A 45 7.46 8.35 -3.90
CA ALA A 45 6.23 7.98 -3.22
C ALA A 45 6.38 6.65 -2.48
N VAL A 46 7.11 5.70 -3.07
CA VAL A 46 7.45 4.43 -2.41
C VAL A 46 8.42 4.66 -1.24
N ALA A 47 9.34 5.61 -1.34
CA ALA A 47 10.23 5.98 -0.23
C ALA A 47 9.46 6.58 0.95
N ALA A 48 8.50 7.46 0.68
CA ALA A 48 7.60 7.98 1.70
C ALA A 48 6.79 6.86 2.37
N LEU A 49 6.26 5.92 1.59
CA LEU A 49 5.54 4.75 2.09
C LEU A 49 6.43 3.84 2.95
N HIS A 50 7.67 3.58 2.51
CA HIS A 50 8.65 2.78 3.23
C HIS A 50 8.96 3.35 4.62
N GLN A 51 9.11 4.67 4.70
CA GLN A 51 9.29 5.39 5.97
C GLN A 51 8.04 5.35 6.84
N LEU A 52 6.86 5.63 6.26
CA LEU A 52 5.58 5.64 6.96
C LEU A 52 5.28 4.29 7.62
N LEU A 53 5.51 3.20 6.90
CA LEU A 53 5.32 1.83 7.37
C LEU A 53 6.50 1.30 8.21
N ARG A 54 7.56 2.10 8.36
CA ARG A 54 8.80 1.75 9.05
C ARG A 54 9.38 0.41 8.59
N VAL A 55 9.29 0.11 7.29
CA VAL A 55 9.62 -1.21 6.69
C VAL A 55 11.03 -1.66 7.06
N ARG A 56 12.01 -0.74 7.11
CA ARG A 56 13.37 -1.06 7.54
C ARG A 56 13.44 -1.64 8.95
N HIS A 57 12.61 -1.15 9.87
CA HIS A 57 12.61 -1.61 11.26
C HIS A 57 11.75 -2.85 11.48
N THR A 58 10.67 -2.98 10.72
CA THR A 58 9.69 -4.06 10.92
C THR A 58 10.00 -5.30 10.08
N GLN A 59 10.60 -5.13 8.90
CA GLN A 59 10.87 -6.20 7.93
C GLN A 59 12.36 -6.32 7.56
N SER A 60 13.23 -5.45 8.09
CA SER A 60 14.66 -5.42 7.75
C SER A 60 14.96 -5.24 6.25
N LEU A 61 14.00 -4.72 5.48
CA LEU A 61 14.17 -4.41 4.06
C LEU A 61 14.56 -2.94 3.89
N ASP A 62 15.64 -2.69 3.16
CA ASP A 62 15.98 -1.35 2.71
C ASP A 62 15.02 -0.88 1.59
N LEU A 63 15.18 0.38 1.17
CA LEU A 63 14.30 0.96 0.16
C LEU A 63 14.44 0.25 -1.20
N GLN A 64 15.65 -0.13 -1.60
CA GLN A 64 15.88 -0.77 -2.90
C GLN A 64 15.21 -2.14 -2.92
N ALA A 65 15.49 -2.99 -1.93
CA ALA A 65 14.91 -4.32 -1.83
C ALA A 65 13.38 -4.27 -1.71
N PHE A 66 12.85 -3.26 -1.00
CA PHE A 66 11.40 -3.05 -0.93
C PHE A 66 10.81 -2.64 -2.28
N PHE A 67 11.43 -1.70 -2.98
CA PHE A 67 11.00 -1.23 -4.29
C PHE A 67 11.03 -2.36 -5.33
N ASP A 68 12.14 -3.10 -5.40
CA ASP A 68 12.31 -4.25 -6.30
C ASP A 68 11.24 -5.32 -6.07
N LEU A 69 10.87 -5.55 -4.80
CA LEU A 69 9.81 -6.51 -4.46
C LEU A 69 8.45 -6.05 -4.98
N LEU A 70 8.13 -4.77 -4.88
CA LEU A 70 6.87 -4.23 -5.43
C LEU A 70 6.84 -4.30 -6.95
N GLN A 71 7.97 -4.03 -7.62
CA GLN A 71 8.08 -4.15 -9.07
C GLN A 71 7.91 -5.59 -9.52
N ARG A 72 8.59 -6.53 -8.86
CA ARG A 72 8.43 -7.96 -9.12
C ARG A 72 6.98 -8.41 -8.97
N CYS A 73 6.27 -7.96 -7.93
CA CYS A 73 4.85 -8.24 -7.79
C CYS A 73 4.01 -7.65 -8.95
N GLY A 74 4.40 -6.49 -9.48
CA GLY A 74 3.79 -5.89 -10.67
C GLY A 74 4.04 -6.72 -11.93
N GLU A 75 5.28 -7.16 -12.15
CA GLU A 75 5.71 -7.99 -13.27
C GLU A 75 4.99 -9.35 -13.28
N GLU A 76 4.95 -10.04 -12.14
CA GLU A 76 4.28 -11.33 -11.97
C GLU A 76 2.78 -11.26 -12.30
N ARG A 77 2.19 -10.06 -12.20
CA ARG A 77 0.78 -9.78 -12.52
C ARG A 77 0.58 -9.20 -13.92
N GLY A 78 1.64 -9.02 -14.70
CA GLY A 78 1.60 -8.38 -16.01
C GLY A 78 1.18 -6.91 -15.96
N LEU A 79 1.42 -6.23 -14.84
CA LEU A 79 1.20 -4.78 -14.67
C LEU A 79 2.45 -3.96 -15.01
N LEU A 80 3.61 -4.63 -15.07
CA LEU A 80 4.89 -4.11 -15.55
C LEU A 80 5.46 -5.06 -16.61
N GLU A 81 6.21 -4.50 -17.56
CA GLU A 81 6.90 -5.21 -18.63
C GLU A 81 8.41 -5.25 -18.40
N LEU A 82 8.96 -6.45 -18.23
CA LEU A 82 10.41 -6.68 -18.05
C LEU A 82 11.30 -6.09 -19.15
N SER A 83 10.75 -5.93 -20.35
CA SER A 83 11.50 -5.42 -21.51
C SER A 83 11.41 -3.90 -21.66
N ASN A 84 10.69 -3.19 -20.78
CA ASN A 84 10.45 -1.77 -20.92
C ASN A 84 11.14 -0.98 -19.80
N GLU A 85 12.36 -0.52 -20.09
CA GLU A 85 13.20 0.27 -19.16
C GLU A 85 12.49 1.54 -18.65
N ALA A 86 11.52 2.09 -19.39
CA ALA A 86 10.75 3.25 -18.91
C ALA A 86 9.85 2.94 -17.70
N GLN A 87 9.72 1.66 -17.32
CA GLN A 87 8.94 1.20 -16.18
C GLN A 87 9.80 0.91 -14.94
N ASP A 88 11.12 0.98 -15.05
CA ASP A 88 12.07 0.62 -13.98
C ASP A 88 12.00 1.57 -12.77
N ASP A 89 11.42 2.76 -12.93
CA ASP A 89 11.21 3.72 -11.83
C ASP A 89 9.78 3.74 -11.29
N TRP A 90 8.94 2.78 -11.72
CA TRP A 90 7.49 2.79 -11.45
C TRP A 90 6.99 1.54 -10.74
N VAL A 91 6.04 1.76 -9.84
CA VAL A 91 5.27 0.69 -9.19
C VAL A 91 3.78 0.90 -9.46
N PRO A 92 3.03 -0.13 -9.86
CA PRO A 92 1.58 -0.03 -10.01
C PRO A 92 0.91 0.20 -8.65
N LEU A 93 0.00 1.17 -8.58
CA LEU A 93 -0.73 1.50 -7.35
C LEU A 93 -1.51 0.31 -6.79
N GLU A 94 -1.97 -0.59 -7.66
CA GLU A 94 -2.66 -1.82 -7.27
C GLU A 94 -1.78 -2.76 -6.43
N VAL A 95 -0.47 -2.82 -6.69
CA VAL A 95 0.46 -3.60 -5.85
C VAL A 95 0.53 -3.00 -4.45
N ILE A 96 0.56 -1.67 -4.34
CA ILE A 96 0.55 -0.97 -3.05
C ILE A 96 -0.76 -1.21 -2.30
N LYS A 97 -1.89 -1.17 -3.01
CA LYS A 97 -3.20 -1.46 -2.43
C LYS A 97 -3.24 -2.84 -1.78
N ASP A 98 -2.68 -3.84 -2.45
CA ASP A 98 -2.67 -5.21 -1.95
C ASP A 98 -1.71 -5.40 -0.77
N LEU A 99 -0.52 -4.79 -0.83
CA LEU A 99 0.40 -4.76 0.33
C LEU A 99 -0.32 -4.21 1.58
N VAL A 100 -0.99 -3.06 1.42
CA VAL A 100 -1.68 -2.37 2.52
C VAL A 100 -2.88 -3.18 3.01
N ALA A 101 -3.60 -3.85 2.12
CA ALA A 101 -4.69 -4.74 2.48
C ALA A 101 -4.20 -5.92 3.33
N CYS A 102 -3.07 -6.53 2.95
CA CYS A 102 -2.43 -7.60 3.71
C CYS A 102 -1.97 -7.12 5.09
N LEU A 103 -1.34 -5.95 5.17
CA LEU A 103 -0.91 -5.35 6.44
C LEU A 103 -2.10 -5.03 7.36
N TYR A 104 -3.19 -4.53 6.78
CA TYR A 104 -4.41 -4.27 7.53
C TYR A 104 -4.99 -5.57 8.08
N ALA A 105 -5.11 -6.61 7.24
CA ALA A 105 -5.73 -7.87 7.64
C ALA A 105 -4.97 -8.56 8.78
N SER A 106 -3.63 -8.56 8.71
CA SER A 106 -2.78 -9.11 9.77
C SER A 106 -2.87 -8.30 11.06
N SER A 107 -2.85 -6.97 10.96
CA SER A 107 -2.95 -6.07 12.11
C SER A 107 -4.33 -6.12 12.77
N ALA A 108 -5.41 -6.19 11.99
CA ALA A 108 -6.77 -6.26 12.48
C ALA A 108 -7.02 -7.55 13.26
N LYS A 109 -6.49 -8.68 12.78
CA LYS A 109 -6.54 -9.95 13.51
C LYS A 109 -5.84 -9.83 14.88
N LEU A 110 -4.60 -9.32 14.89
CA LEU A 110 -3.83 -9.17 16.13
C LEU A 110 -4.48 -8.21 17.12
N LEU A 111 -5.04 -7.10 16.63
CA LEU A 111 -5.69 -6.11 17.48
C LEU A 111 -7.05 -6.58 18.00
N ALA A 112 -7.79 -7.40 17.25
CA ALA A 112 -9.01 -8.02 17.74
C ALA A 112 -8.76 -8.95 18.94
N ASP A 113 -7.61 -9.65 18.95
CA ASP A 113 -7.20 -10.51 20.07
C ASP A 113 -6.82 -9.69 21.33
N ILE A 114 -6.32 -8.46 21.15
CA ILE A 114 -5.84 -7.60 22.25
C ILE A 114 -6.93 -6.64 22.76
N CYS A 115 -7.77 -6.14 21.86
CA CYS A 115 -8.82 -5.15 22.12
C CYS A 115 -10.06 -5.54 21.30
N PRO A 116 -10.92 -6.42 21.85
CA PRO A 116 -12.09 -6.93 21.18
C PRO A 116 -13.01 -5.78 20.74
N PRO A 117 -13.60 -5.83 19.53
CA PRO A 117 -14.47 -4.78 19.04
C PRO A 117 -15.70 -4.53 19.92
N ASP A 118 -16.11 -5.56 20.66
CA ASP A 118 -17.30 -5.58 21.52
C ASP A 118 -17.13 -4.70 22.76
N GLU A 119 -15.88 -4.43 23.15
CA GLU A 119 -15.52 -3.53 24.25
C GLU A 119 -15.42 -2.06 23.81
N LEU A 120 -15.43 -1.79 22.50
CA LEU A 120 -15.48 -0.43 21.96
C LEU A 120 -16.93 0.06 21.99
N ASN A 121 -17.33 0.73 23.06
CA ASN A 121 -18.67 1.27 23.20
C ASN A 121 -18.98 2.30 22.08
N TRP A 122 -19.82 1.92 21.12
CA TRP A 122 -20.13 2.72 19.93
C TRP A 122 -21.07 3.89 20.20
N GLN A 123 -21.69 3.96 21.39
CA GLN A 123 -22.75 4.91 21.75
C GLN A 123 -22.28 6.17 22.49
N GLU A 124 -21.00 6.29 22.86
CA GLU A 124 -20.47 7.54 23.43
C GLU A 124 -19.96 8.46 22.31
N LEU A 125 -20.90 9.17 21.67
CA LEU A 125 -20.70 10.43 20.92
C LEU A 125 -21.95 11.30 21.03
#